data_AF-A0A9P5H7L2-F1
#
_entry.id   AF-A0A9P5H7L2-F1
#
_cell.length_a   1.000
_cell.length_b   1.000
_cell.length_c   1.000
_cell.angle_alpha   90.00
_cell.angle_beta   90.00
_cell.angle_gamma   90.00
#
_symmetry.space_group_name_H-M   'P 1'
#
loop_
_entity.id
_entity.type
_entity.pdbx_description
1 polymer ?
#
loop_
_entity_poly.entity_id
_entity_poly.type
_entity_poly.pdbx_seq_one_letter_code
_entity_poly.pdbx_strand_id
1 'polypeptide(L)'
;MRQYHAGCAKELKIWYDSVPFDGMLTDLTEPASYCVGPRGNGHLDMNPVHVPFLIPGEELNMFYEYPDAFAETNSSEADWAKEAAANQSAALQATQVFDVPTTATLGRTEPTPSVRNLTYPPYVLNNLQPGHSIVRMTISPDATHNDALNTTEYEMHNLFGNQISNATYYGLLDLFPGRRPFNIA
;
A
#
# COMPACT_ATOMS: atom_id res chain seq x y z
N MET A 1 -3.53 -5.52 -21.98
CA MET A 1 -4.74 -4.88 -21.42
C MET A 1 -6.05 -5.66 -21.56
N ARG A 2 -6.56 -6.04 -22.74
CA ARG A 2 -7.90 -6.71 -22.85
C ARG A 2 -8.10 -7.95 -21.97
N GLN A 3 -7.06 -8.79 -21.86
CA GLN A 3 -7.12 -9.98 -21.00
C GLN A 3 -7.21 -9.64 -19.50
N TYR A 4 -6.60 -8.53 -19.07
CA TYR A 4 -6.64 -8.07 -17.68
C TYR A 4 -8.02 -7.53 -17.30
N HIS A 5 -8.64 -6.72 -18.16
CA HIS A 5 -10.01 -6.25 -17.95
C HIS A 5 -11.00 -7.41 -17.85
N ALA A 6 -10.87 -8.41 -18.74
CA ALA A 6 -11.71 -9.60 -18.70
C ALA A 6 -11.51 -10.42 -17.41
N GLY A 7 -10.26 -10.49 -16.91
CA GLY A 7 -9.96 -11.12 -15.61
C GLY A 7 -10.65 -10.39 -14.45
N CYS A 8 -10.48 -9.07 -14.36
CA CYS A 8 -11.11 -8.25 -13.31
C CYS A 8 -12.65 -8.40 -13.29
N ALA A 9 -13.30 -8.28 -14.46
CA ALA A 9 -14.75 -8.42 -14.57
C ALA A 9 -15.25 -9.81 -14.12
N LYS A 10 -14.50 -10.87 -14.47
CA LYS A 10 -14.81 -12.24 -14.05
C LYS A 10 -14.75 -12.39 -12.53
N GLU A 11 -13.70 -11.90 -11.89
CA GLU A 11 -13.55 -12.03 -10.43
C GLU A 11 -14.61 -11.21 -9.67
N LEU A 12 -14.95 -10.01 -10.15
CA LEU A 12 -16.05 -9.21 -9.60
C LEU A 12 -17.39 -9.98 -9.63
N LYS A 13 -17.67 -10.68 -10.74
CA LYS A 13 -18.86 -11.51 -10.89
C LYS A 13 -18.87 -12.70 -9.93
N ILE A 14 -17.74 -13.41 -9.80
CA ILE A 14 -17.60 -14.55 -8.88
C ILE A 14 -17.88 -14.12 -7.44
N TRP A 15 -17.33 -12.97 -7.02
CA TRP A 15 -17.55 -12.46 -5.67
C TRP A 15 -19.00 -12.03 -5.46
N TYR A 16 -19.59 -11.32 -6.42
CA TYR A 16 -20.97 -10.84 -6.35
C TYR A 16 -21.99 -11.97 -6.16
N ASP A 17 -21.75 -13.13 -6.79
CA ASP A 17 -22.62 -14.31 -6.66
C ASP A 17 -22.67 -14.86 -5.22
N SER A 18 -21.65 -14.56 -4.41
CA SER A 18 -21.58 -14.96 -2.99
C SER A 18 -22.01 -13.84 -2.05
N VAL A 19 -21.57 -12.61 -2.34
CA VAL A 19 -21.80 -11.42 -1.51
C VAL A 19 -22.19 -10.26 -2.42
N PRO A 20 -23.49 -9.94 -2.54
CA PRO A 20 -23.94 -8.81 -3.36
C PRO A 20 -23.38 -7.48 -2.86
N PHE A 21 -22.96 -6.62 -3.79
CA PHE A 21 -22.46 -5.27 -3.54
C PHE A 21 -22.96 -4.31 -4.63
N ASP A 22 -22.91 -3.00 -4.39
CA ASP A 22 -23.39 -1.98 -5.33
C ASP A 22 -22.27 -1.12 -5.95
N GLY A 23 -21.03 -1.30 -5.48
CA GLY A 23 -19.87 -0.57 -5.93
C GLY A 23 -18.59 -1.20 -5.42
N MET A 24 -17.45 -0.64 -5.83
CA MET A 24 -16.13 -1.16 -5.48
C MET A 24 -15.24 -0.06 -4.90
N LEU A 25 -14.54 -0.38 -3.81
CA LEU A 25 -13.38 0.36 -3.33
C LEU A 25 -12.13 -0.43 -3.72
N THR A 26 -11.29 0.14 -4.56
CA THR A 26 -9.97 -0.41 -4.89
C THR A 26 -8.90 0.39 -4.15
N ASP A 27 -8.44 -0.17 -3.03
CA ASP A 27 -7.38 0.43 -2.20
C ASP A 27 -5.99 -0.12 -2.57
N LEU A 28 -4.93 0.54 -2.07
CA LEU A 28 -3.52 0.19 -2.27
C LEU A 28 -3.09 0.17 -3.75
N THR A 29 -3.61 1.13 -4.52
CA THR A 29 -3.44 1.20 -5.98
C THR A 29 -2.31 2.11 -6.44
N GLU A 30 -1.32 2.36 -5.57
CA GLU A 30 -0.12 3.11 -5.93
C GLU A 30 0.74 2.43 -7.00
N PRO A 31 1.05 1.10 -7.01
CA PRO A 31 0.67 -0.02 -6.13
C PRO A 31 1.55 -0.21 -4.89
N ALA A 32 0.94 -0.39 -3.71
CA ALA A 32 1.69 -0.56 -2.46
C ALA A 32 2.31 -1.96 -2.31
N SER A 33 3.56 -2.01 -1.86
CA SER A 33 4.27 -3.26 -1.50
C SER A 33 5.14 -3.07 -0.27
N TYR A 34 4.94 -3.87 0.78
CA TYR A 34 5.79 -3.84 1.97
C TYR A 34 7.18 -4.46 1.75
N CYS A 35 7.39 -5.16 0.64
CA CYS A 35 8.71 -5.68 0.26
C CYS A 35 9.38 -4.75 -0.74
N VAL A 36 10.69 -4.60 -0.61
CA VAL A 36 11.55 -3.99 -1.62
C VAL A 36 11.93 -5.08 -2.62
N GLY A 37 11.55 -4.89 -3.89
CA GLY A 37 11.85 -5.84 -4.96
C GLY A 37 11.01 -7.12 -4.92
N PRO A 38 11.35 -8.11 -5.77
CA PRO A 38 10.58 -9.35 -5.89
C PRO A 38 10.62 -10.15 -4.58
N ARG A 39 9.43 -10.54 -4.09
CA ARG A 39 9.27 -11.45 -2.95
C ARG A 39 8.89 -12.83 -3.46
N GLY A 40 9.81 -13.77 -3.38
CA GLY A 40 9.63 -15.15 -3.88
C GLY A 40 10.93 -15.71 -4.44
N ASN A 41 11.01 -17.02 -4.65
CA ASN A 41 12.20 -17.75 -5.16
C ASN A 41 13.40 -17.85 -4.19
N GLY A 42 13.15 -17.94 -2.88
CA GLY A 42 14.21 -18.16 -1.88
C GLY A 42 14.82 -16.89 -1.30
N HIS A 43 14.30 -15.72 -1.64
CA HIS A 43 14.76 -14.41 -1.17
C HIS A 43 13.93 -13.86 0.01
N LEU A 44 13.47 -14.75 0.90
CA LEU A 44 12.61 -14.38 2.03
C LEU A 44 13.36 -13.57 3.11
N ASP A 45 14.68 -13.69 3.15
CA ASP A 45 15.59 -13.05 4.09
C ASP A 45 16.07 -11.66 3.64
N MET A 46 15.78 -11.26 2.40
CA MET A 46 16.24 -9.98 1.83
C MET A 46 15.40 -8.76 2.24
N ASN A 47 14.28 -8.98 2.93
CA ASN A 47 13.39 -7.92 3.39
C ASN A 47 13.13 -8.06 4.90
N PRO A 48 12.90 -6.94 5.62
CA PRO A 48 12.49 -6.99 7.01
C PRO A 48 11.25 -7.89 7.19
N VAL A 49 11.27 -8.75 8.21
CA VAL A 49 10.13 -9.62 8.56
C VAL A 49 8.98 -8.81 9.15
N HIS A 50 9.26 -7.60 9.64
CA HIS A 50 8.34 -6.68 10.30
C HIS A 50 8.38 -5.30 9.62
N VAL A 51 7.22 -4.64 9.53
CA VAL A 51 7.08 -3.32 8.89
C VAL A 51 7.66 -2.22 9.79
N PRO A 52 8.16 -1.09 9.24
CA PRO A 52 8.81 -0.06 10.05
C PRO A 52 7.82 0.86 10.80
N PHE A 53 6.71 0.29 11.29
CA PHE A 53 5.70 0.92 12.12
C PHE A 53 5.03 -0.14 12.99
N LEU A 54 4.49 0.23 14.15
CA LEU A 54 3.78 -0.71 15.00
C LEU A 54 2.46 -1.10 14.33
N ILE A 55 2.17 -2.40 14.21
CA ILE A 55 0.86 -2.83 13.74
C ILE A 55 -0.11 -2.93 14.93
N PRO A 56 -1.40 -2.62 14.71
CA PRO A 56 -2.51 -3.02 15.54
C PRO A 56 -2.31 -4.29 16.39
N GLY A 57 -2.29 -4.15 17.72
CA GLY A 57 -2.19 -5.27 18.66
C GLY A 57 -0.77 -5.67 19.06
N GLU A 58 0.25 -4.91 18.66
CA GLU A 58 1.61 -5.07 19.15
C GLU A 58 1.85 -4.34 20.47
N GLU A 59 2.93 -4.71 21.15
CA GLU A 59 3.44 -3.94 22.28
C GLU A 59 3.62 -2.47 21.86
N LEU A 60 3.13 -1.54 22.68
CA LEU A 60 3.08 -0.10 22.40
C LEU A 60 2.08 0.33 21.30
N ASN A 61 1.30 -0.58 20.70
CA ASN A 61 0.16 -0.29 19.82
C ASN A 61 -1.04 -1.20 20.08
N MET A 62 -1.33 -1.43 21.37
CA MET A 62 -2.50 -2.16 21.81
C MET A 62 -3.77 -1.31 21.66
N PHE A 63 -4.88 -1.97 21.36
CA PHE A 63 -6.18 -1.35 21.28
C PHE A 63 -6.79 -1.20 22.68
N TYR A 64 -6.88 0.05 23.13
CA TYR A 64 -7.59 0.42 24.37
C TYR A 64 -8.78 1.35 24.09
N GLU A 65 -9.19 1.46 22.83
CA GLU A 65 -10.39 2.21 22.48
C GLU A 65 -11.60 1.53 23.12
N TYR A 66 -12.30 2.26 23.98
CA TYR A 66 -13.48 1.76 24.67
C TYR A 66 -14.73 2.09 23.88
N PRO A 67 -15.67 1.15 23.66
CA PRO A 67 -16.86 1.40 22.86
C PRO A 67 -17.67 2.60 23.34
N ASP A 68 -18.08 3.44 22.40
CA ASP A 68 -18.90 4.62 22.67
C ASP A 68 -20.17 4.24 23.44
N ALA A 69 -20.51 5.07 24.44
CA ALA A 69 -21.66 4.91 25.33
C ALA A 69 -21.64 3.69 26.29
N PHE A 70 -20.63 2.81 26.25
CA PHE A 70 -20.52 1.70 27.22
C PHE A 70 -19.87 2.10 28.54
N ALA A 71 -19.21 3.26 28.59
CA ALA A 71 -18.57 3.77 29.81
C ALA A 71 -19.57 4.00 30.96
N GLU A 72 -20.85 4.23 30.63
CA GLU A 72 -21.94 4.37 31.61
C GLU A 72 -22.33 3.02 32.23
N THR A 73 -22.31 1.95 31.43
CA THR A 73 -22.72 0.60 31.86
C THR A 73 -21.59 -0.19 32.52
N ASN A 74 -20.33 0.14 32.20
CA ASN A 74 -19.15 -0.52 32.77
C ASN A 74 -17.99 0.47 32.95
N SER A 75 -18.19 1.41 33.87
CA SER A 75 -17.24 2.51 34.13
C SER A 75 -15.85 2.04 34.55
N SER A 76 -15.76 0.99 35.36
CA SER A 76 -14.47 0.45 35.83
C SER A 76 -13.58 -0.04 34.68
N GLU A 77 -14.16 -0.69 33.68
CA GLU A 77 -13.42 -1.17 32.51
C GLU A 77 -13.03 -0.01 31.59
N ALA A 78 -13.92 0.97 31.42
CA ALA A 78 -13.64 2.18 30.66
C ALA A 78 -12.48 3.00 31.27
N ASP A 79 -12.42 3.11 32.60
CA ASP A 79 -11.35 3.82 33.29
C ASP A 79 -10.01 3.08 33.19
N TRP A 80 -10.01 1.75 33.31
CA TRP A 80 -8.83 0.93 33.04
C TRP A 80 -8.32 1.12 31.60
N ALA A 81 -9.21 1.10 30.61
CA ALA A 81 -8.84 1.26 29.20
C ALA A 81 -8.22 2.64 28.94
N LYS A 82 -8.79 3.70 29.52
CA LYS A 82 -8.22 5.06 29.44
C LYS A 82 -6.83 5.14 30.08
N GLU A 83 -6.64 4.54 31.25
CA GLU A 83 -5.35 4.53 31.93
C GLU A 83 -4.31 3.75 31.11
N ALA A 84 -4.68 2.58 30.57
CA ALA A 84 -3.82 1.79 29.71
C ALA A 84 -3.44 2.53 28.42
N ALA A 85 -4.39 3.22 27.78
CA ALA A 85 -4.13 4.06 26.62
C ALA A 85 -3.16 5.23 26.93
N ALA A 86 -3.33 5.87 28.09
CA ALA A 86 -2.45 6.96 28.53
C ALA A 86 -1.03 6.44 28.83
N ASN A 87 -0.92 5.30 29.52
CA ASN A 87 0.35 4.66 29.84
C ASN A 87 1.10 4.23 28.56
N GLN A 88 0.40 3.63 27.59
CA GLN A 88 0.97 3.29 26.29
C GLN A 88 1.46 4.55 25.56
N SER A 89 0.66 5.61 25.52
CA SER A 89 1.02 6.87 24.86
C SER A 89 2.28 7.49 25.47
N ALA A 90 2.39 7.45 26.81
CA ALA A 90 3.59 7.91 27.52
C ALA A 90 4.81 7.03 27.22
N ALA A 91 4.65 5.70 27.19
CA ALA A 91 5.72 4.78 26.84
C ALA A 91 6.21 4.96 25.40
N LEU A 92 5.29 5.14 24.44
CA LEU A 92 5.62 5.37 23.03
C LEU A 92 6.43 6.66 22.83
N GLN A 93 6.17 7.71 23.62
CA GLN A 93 6.97 8.94 23.58
C GLN A 93 8.37 8.77 24.18
N ALA A 94 8.53 7.87 25.14
CA ALA A 94 9.80 7.59 25.81
C ALA A 94 10.67 6.58 25.05
N THR A 95 10.09 5.80 24.13
CA THR A 95 10.77 4.74 23.39
C THR A 95 10.97 5.13 21.92
N GLN A 96 12.22 5.12 21.44
CA GLN A 96 12.50 5.17 20.02
C GLN A 96 12.25 3.79 19.39
N VAL A 97 11.02 3.55 18.91
CA VAL A 97 10.60 2.25 18.37
C VAL A 97 11.18 2.00 16.98
N PHE A 98 11.30 3.05 16.16
CA PHE A 98 11.89 2.97 14.82
C PHE A 98 12.81 4.16 14.58
N ASP A 99 13.80 3.97 13.71
CA ASP A 99 14.63 5.07 13.24
C ASP A 99 13.82 6.03 12.39
N VAL A 100 13.80 7.30 12.77
CA VAL A 100 13.21 8.37 11.95
C VAL A 100 14.17 8.64 10.79
N PRO A 101 13.76 8.38 9.52
CA PRO A 101 14.63 8.64 8.39
C PRO A 101 14.81 10.14 8.20
N THR A 102 16.00 10.65 8.53
CA THR A 102 16.40 12.03 8.23
C THR A 102 17.10 12.05 6.87
N THR A 103 16.33 12.12 5.77
CA THR A 103 16.94 12.36 4.44
C THR A 103 16.69 13.80 4.04
N ALA A 104 17.66 14.68 4.30
CA ALA A 104 17.67 16.08 3.83
C ALA A 104 18.57 16.28 2.60
N THR A 105 19.19 15.21 2.09
CA THR A 105 20.18 15.28 1.02
C THR A 105 19.50 15.11 -0.33
N LEU A 106 19.56 16.14 -1.19
CA LEU A 106 19.26 16.01 -2.61
C LEU A 106 20.18 14.93 -3.20
N GLY A 107 19.67 13.71 -3.32
CA GLY A 107 20.40 12.58 -3.88
C GLY A 107 20.69 12.85 -5.35
N ARG A 108 21.97 12.83 -5.73
CA ARG A 108 22.37 12.62 -7.12
C ARG A 108 23.17 11.34 -7.15
N THR A 109 22.82 10.44 -8.06
CA THR A 109 23.64 9.26 -8.34
C THR A 109 24.62 9.65 -9.43
N GLU A 110 25.88 9.24 -9.31
CA GLU A 110 26.84 9.36 -10.41
C GLU A 110 26.44 8.35 -11.51
N PRO A 111 26.04 8.80 -12.71
CA PRO A 111 25.58 7.89 -13.74
C PRO A 111 26.75 7.06 -14.26
N THR A 112 26.61 5.74 -14.28
CA THR A 112 27.54 4.89 -15.02
C THR A 112 27.33 5.14 -16.53
N PRO A 113 28.36 5.60 -17.27
CA PRO A 113 28.19 5.90 -18.69
C PRO A 113 27.63 4.70 -19.46
N SER A 114 26.66 4.95 -20.33
CA SER A 114 25.97 3.94 -21.16
C SER A 114 25.12 2.90 -20.41
N VAL A 115 24.92 3.04 -19.10
CA VAL A 115 24.05 2.17 -18.31
C VAL A 115 22.80 2.93 -17.88
N ARG A 116 21.62 2.44 -18.26
CA ARG A 116 20.34 2.95 -17.78
C ARG A 116 19.97 2.26 -16.47
N ASN A 117 20.26 2.90 -15.35
CA ASN A 117 19.85 2.40 -14.03
C ASN A 117 18.46 2.91 -13.68
N LEU A 118 17.47 2.00 -13.66
CA LEU A 118 16.09 2.32 -13.32
C LEU A 118 15.86 2.49 -11.81
N THR A 119 16.62 1.77 -10.99
CA THR A 119 16.56 1.80 -9.52
C THR A 119 17.16 3.10 -8.98
N TYR A 120 18.24 3.58 -9.61
CA TYR A 120 19.01 4.75 -9.19
C TYR A 120 19.16 5.73 -10.36
N PRO A 121 18.07 6.42 -10.75
CA PRO A 121 18.11 7.36 -11.85
C PRO A 121 19.07 8.52 -11.55
N PRO A 122 19.74 9.11 -12.57
CA PRO A 122 20.68 10.23 -12.40
C PRO A 122 20.13 11.40 -11.58
N TYR A 123 18.81 11.62 -11.66
CA TYR A 123 18.09 12.60 -10.89
C TYR A 123 17.13 11.89 -9.94
N VAL A 124 17.34 12.07 -8.65
CA VAL A 124 16.49 11.48 -7.61
C VAL A 124 15.35 12.44 -7.31
N LEU A 125 14.12 11.92 -7.33
CA LEU A 125 12.92 12.67 -6.99
C LEU A 125 12.93 13.00 -5.49
N ASN A 126 12.37 14.14 -5.10
CA ASN A 126 12.16 14.45 -3.69
C ASN A 126 10.95 13.68 -3.12
N ASN A 127 11.10 12.36 -2.97
CA ASN A 127 10.06 11.47 -2.47
C ASN A 127 10.19 11.25 -0.95
N LEU A 128 9.11 10.86 -0.27
CA LEU A 128 9.03 10.70 1.18
C LEU A 128 9.90 9.55 1.72
N GLN A 129 10.15 8.53 0.91
CA GLN A 129 10.83 7.31 1.34
C GLN A 129 12.30 7.61 1.74
N PRO A 130 12.85 6.89 2.73
CA PRO A 130 14.25 7.02 3.11
C PRO A 130 15.19 6.88 1.92
N GLY A 131 16.17 7.79 1.82
CA GLY A 131 17.09 7.82 0.69
C GLY A 131 16.42 8.21 -0.64
N HIS A 132 15.21 8.77 -0.60
CA HIS A 132 14.39 9.12 -1.75
C HIS A 132 14.21 7.95 -2.74
N SER A 133 14.08 6.74 -2.17
CA SER A 133 13.98 5.50 -2.94
C SER A 133 12.68 5.43 -3.73
N ILE A 134 12.80 5.04 -5.00
CA ILE A 134 11.66 4.74 -5.90
C ILE A 134 11.38 3.23 -6.01
N VAL A 135 12.05 2.41 -5.20
CA VAL A 135 11.86 0.94 -5.18
C VAL A 135 11.26 0.43 -3.87
N ARG A 136 11.05 1.34 -2.91
CA ARG A 136 10.51 1.03 -1.58
C ARG A 136 9.02 1.35 -1.55
N MET A 137 8.26 0.54 -0.82
CA MET A 137 6.80 0.66 -0.69
C MET A 137 6.03 0.42 -2.00
N THR A 138 6.67 -0.14 -3.03
CA THR A 138 6.03 -0.36 -4.34
C THR A 138 6.73 -1.43 -5.18
N ILE A 139 6.23 -1.64 -6.41
CA ILE A 139 6.79 -2.55 -7.41
C ILE A 139 8.14 -2.01 -7.92
N SER A 140 9.07 -2.93 -8.19
CA SER A 140 10.40 -2.56 -8.68
C SER A 140 10.32 -1.89 -10.07
N PRO A 141 11.04 -0.77 -10.32
CA PRO A 141 10.96 -0.01 -11.57
C PRO A 141 11.37 -0.78 -12.84
N ASP A 142 12.09 -1.89 -12.68
CA ASP A 142 12.50 -2.82 -13.74
C ASP A 142 11.45 -3.89 -14.07
N ALA A 143 10.38 -4.00 -13.27
CA ALA A 143 9.24 -4.85 -13.60
C ALA A 143 8.64 -4.42 -14.94
N THR A 144 8.07 -5.37 -15.69
CA THR A 144 7.59 -5.14 -17.05
C THR A 144 6.09 -5.30 -17.12
N HIS A 145 5.46 -4.46 -17.94
CA HIS A 145 4.02 -4.51 -18.21
C HIS A 145 3.72 -5.36 -19.43
N ASN A 146 2.56 -6.00 -19.43
CA ASN A 146 2.09 -6.83 -20.53
C ASN A 146 1.55 -5.98 -21.69
N ASP A 147 2.46 -5.31 -22.38
CA ASP A 147 2.22 -4.56 -23.61
C ASP A 147 3.24 -4.95 -24.70
N ALA A 148 3.07 -4.41 -25.91
CA ALA A 148 3.91 -4.76 -27.05
C ALA A 148 5.34 -4.19 -26.95
N LEU A 149 5.56 -3.22 -26.06
CA LEU A 149 6.83 -2.52 -25.91
C LEU A 149 7.64 -3.01 -24.71
N ASN A 150 7.06 -3.92 -23.91
CA ASN A 150 7.62 -4.39 -22.66
C ASN A 150 7.99 -3.21 -21.74
N THR A 151 7.09 -2.22 -21.68
CA THR A 151 7.29 -0.98 -20.92
C THR A 151 7.54 -1.30 -19.45
N THR A 152 8.48 -0.61 -18.81
CA THR A 152 8.85 -0.90 -17.43
C THR A 152 8.00 -0.11 -16.45
N GLU A 153 7.95 -0.57 -15.20
CA GLU A 153 7.24 0.11 -14.11
C GLU A 153 7.78 1.53 -13.91
N TYR A 154 9.07 1.77 -14.16
CA TYR A 154 9.65 3.12 -14.18
C TYR A 154 8.84 4.12 -15.03
N GLU A 155 8.31 3.69 -16.18
CA GLU A 155 7.52 4.55 -17.06
C GLU A 155 6.02 4.56 -16.71
N MET A 156 5.51 3.50 -16.08
CA MET A 156 4.07 3.24 -15.93
C MET A 156 3.55 3.37 -14.49
N HIS A 157 4.42 3.49 -13.50
CA HIS A 157 4.07 3.44 -12.07
C HIS A 157 2.87 4.32 -11.72
N ASN A 158 2.94 5.60 -12.06
CA ASN A 158 1.88 6.58 -11.76
C ASN A 158 0.58 6.37 -12.55
N LEU A 159 0.52 5.39 -13.45
CA LEU A 159 -0.67 5.03 -14.21
C LEU A 159 -1.39 3.81 -13.62
N PHE A 160 -0.79 3.08 -12.68
CA PHE A 160 -1.35 1.84 -12.16
C PHE A 160 -2.75 2.04 -11.56
N GLY A 161 -2.90 2.99 -10.63
CA GLY A 161 -4.19 3.32 -10.01
C GLY A 161 -5.27 3.69 -11.02
N ASN A 162 -4.90 4.44 -12.07
CA ASN A 162 -5.82 4.77 -13.15
C ASN A 162 -6.22 3.54 -13.98
N GLN A 163 -5.26 2.66 -14.29
CA GLN A 163 -5.51 1.45 -15.07
C GLN A 163 -6.43 0.47 -14.34
N ILE A 164 -6.21 0.23 -13.04
CA ILE A 164 -7.09 -0.63 -12.25
C ILE A 164 -8.47 0.00 -12.05
N SER A 165 -8.55 1.32 -11.84
CA SER A 165 -9.83 2.03 -11.77
C SER A 165 -10.65 1.87 -13.04
N ASN A 166 -9.99 1.98 -14.20
CA ASN A 166 -10.63 1.80 -15.50
C ASN A 166 -11.10 0.35 -15.70
N ALA A 167 -10.29 -0.63 -15.31
CA ALA A 167 -10.67 -2.05 -15.35
C ALA A 167 -11.90 -2.33 -14.46
N THR A 168 -11.90 -1.83 -13.24
CA THR A 168 -13.00 -1.95 -12.28
C THR A 168 -14.27 -1.27 -12.81
N TYR A 169 -14.15 -0.08 -13.40
CA TYR A 169 -15.28 0.63 -13.99
C TYR A 169 -15.97 -0.21 -15.07
N TYR A 170 -15.22 -0.78 -16.01
CA TYR A 170 -15.80 -1.64 -17.05
C TYR A 170 -16.33 -2.97 -16.49
N GLY A 171 -15.66 -3.56 -15.50
CA GLY A 171 -16.15 -4.75 -14.83
C GLY A 171 -17.51 -4.52 -14.12
N LEU A 172 -17.69 -3.35 -13.51
CA LEU A 172 -18.97 -2.96 -12.90
C LEU A 172 -20.07 -2.68 -13.94
N LEU A 173 -19.74 -2.14 -15.12
CA LEU A 173 -20.70 -1.99 -16.22
C LEU A 173 -21.21 -3.34 -16.71
N ASP A 174 -20.31 -4.33 -16.83
CA ASP A 174 -20.66 -5.69 -17.24
C ASP A 174 -21.50 -6.40 -16.16
N LEU A 175 -21.15 -6.20 -14.89
CA LEU A 175 -21.86 -6.79 -13.75
C LEU A 175 -23.26 -6.17 -13.54
N PHE A 176 -23.39 -4.86 -13.78
CA PHE A 176 -24.63 -4.09 -13.55
C PHE A 176 -25.12 -3.36 -14.82
N PRO A 177 -25.63 -4.09 -15.83
CA PRO A 177 -26.09 -3.49 -17.07
C PRO A 177 -27.12 -2.38 -16.84
N GLY A 178 -26.89 -1.21 -17.42
CA GLY A 178 -27.81 -0.06 -17.33
C GLY A 178 -27.79 0.70 -16.00
N ARG A 179 -26.95 0.30 -15.03
CA ARG A 179 -26.72 1.05 -13.78
C ARG A 179 -25.44 1.88 -13.91
N ARG A 180 -25.42 3.05 -13.27
CA ARG A 180 -24.20 3.86 -13.16
C ARG A 180 -23.24 3.19 -12.17
N PRO A 181 -22.00 2.85 -12.56
CA PRO A 181 -21.00 2.31 -11.63
C PRO A 181 -20.62 3.31 -10.54
N PHE A 182 -20.37 2.81 -9.34
CA PHE A 182 -19.72 3.55 -8.26
C PHE A 182 -18.40 2.86 -7.91
N ASN A 183 -17.30 3.58 -8.11
CA ASN A 183 -15.93 3.15 -7.89
C ASN A 183 -15.23 4.24 -7.07
N ILE A 184 -14.48 3.83 -6.04
CA ILE A 184 -13.50 4.66 -5.34
C ILE A 184 -12.12 4.00 -5.52
N ALA A 185 -11.10 4.81 -5.81
CA ALA A 185 -9.70 4.41 -5.92
C ALA A 185 -8.78 5.49 -5.37
#